data_AF-A0A7C2LS50-F1
#
_entry.id   AF-A0A7C2LS50-F1
#
_cell.length_a   1.000
_cell.length_b   1.000
_cell.length_c   1.000
_cell.angle_alpha   90.00
_cell.angle_beta   90.00
_cell.angle_gamma   90.00
#
_symmetry.space_group_name_H-M   'P 1'
#
loop_
_entity.id
_entity.type
_entity.pdbx_description
1 polymer ?
#
loop_
_entity_poly.entity_id
_entity_poly.type
_entity_poly.pdbx_seq_one_letter_code
_entity_poly.pdbx_strand_id
1 'polypeptide(L)'
;MNLADWQRPLAVAEIATGLGILLFWAAFFTIGLVPANAPPCYLAFEHSFPLPDGVLAAGLLAAGTLLRRGRAAGAALSLMCAGGLLFLGLIDVAFNLQNGMYTASLAGGLAVAAINLWCIVLGSALALAFVPTTRAQA
;
A
#
# COMPACT_ATOMS: atom_id res chain seq x y z
N MET A 1 17.02 -9.76 -17.61
CA MET A 1 16.90 -9.11 -16.29
C MET A 1 16.36 -10.16 -15.32
N ASN A 2 17.07 -10.48 -14.24
CA ASN A 2 16.74 -11.63 -13.39
C ASN A 2 15.75 -11.19 -12.29
N LEU A 3 14.64 -11.92 -12.10
CA LEU A 3 13.67 -11.64 -11.03
C LEU A 3 14.33 -11.65 -9.64
N ALA A 4 15.39 -12.43 -9.47
CA ALA A 4 16.18 -12.49 -8.23
C ALA A 4 16.80 -11.14 -7.83
N ASP A 5 17.12 -10.28 -8.80
CA ASP A 5 17.70 -8.95 -8.54
C ASP A 5 16.70 -8.01 -7.88
N TRP A 6 15.40 -8.19 -8.15
CA TRP A 6 14.31 -7.35 -7.66
C TRP A 6 13.68 -7.84 -6.35
N GLN A 7 13.90 -9.10 -5.96
CA GLN A 7 13.31 -9.64 -4.72
C GLN A 7 13.76 -8.89 -3.46
N ARG A 8 15.05 -8.54 -3.37
CA ARG A 8 15.58 -7.81 -2.22
C ARG A 8 15.00 -6.40 -2.08
N PRO A 9 15.01 -5.53 -3.12
CA PRO A 9 14.41 -4.21 -3.00
C PRO A 9 12.90 -4.26 -2.78
N LEU A 10 12.17 -5.19 -3.41
CA LEU A 10 10.73 -5.37 -3.17
C LEU A 10 10.43 -5.77 -1.73
N ALA A 11 11.19 -6.71 -1.17
CA ALA A 11 11.03 -7.11 0.23
C ALA A 11 11.30 -5.96 1.22
N VAL A 12 12.28 -5.09 0.92
CA VAL A 12 12.53 -3.88 1.70
C VAL A 12 11.37 -2.89 1.56
N ALA A 13 10.86 -2.69 0.34
CA ALA A 13 9.73 -1.82 0.08
C ALA A 13 8.45 -2.29 0.79
N GLU A 14 8.18 -3.60 0.84
CA GLU A 14 7.06 -4.17 1.58
C GLU A 14 7.20 -3.91 3.08
N ILE A 15 8.37 -4.18 3.67
CA ILE A 15 8.60 -3.93 5.10
C ILE A 15 8.47 -2.43 5.42
N ALA A 16 9.08 -1.57 4.61
CA ALA A 16 9.00 -0.13 4.80
C ALA A 16 7.56 0.39 4.68
N THR A 17 6.79 -0.13 3.72
CA THR A 17 5.38 0.24 3.53
C THR A 17 4.52 -0.24 4.68
N GLY A 18 4.70 -1.49 5.14
CA GLY A 18 3.99 -2.01 6.30
C GLY A 18 4.26 -1.19 7.57
N LEU A 19 5.52 -0.80 7.83
CA LEU A 19 5.85 0.13 8.92
C LEU A 19 5.24 1.52 8.70
N GLY A 20 5.28 2.04 7.47
CA GLY A 20 4.71 3.33 7.10
C GLY A 20 3.21 3.42 7.36
N ILE A 21 2.45 2.37 7.03
CA ILE A 21 1.00 2.28 7.32
C ILE A 21 0.75 2.36 8.83
N LEU A 22 1.49 1.60 9.64
CA LEU A 22 1.34 1.63 11.10
C LEU A 22 1.67 3.01 11.68
N LEU A 23 2.73 3.66 11.18
CA LEU A 23 3.11 5.01 11.58
C LEU A 23 2.09 6.05 11.16
N PHE A 24 1.51 5.93 9.97
CA PHE A 24 0.44 6.81 9.49
C PHE A 24 -0.76 6.75 10.43
N TRP A 25 -1.24 5.55 10.77
CA TRP A 25 -2.37 5.41 11.70
C TRP A 25 -2.04 5.90 13.11
N ALA A 26 -0.83 5.63 13.60
CA ALA A 26 -0.39 6.19 14.87
C ALA A 26 -0.44 7.73 14.87
N ALA A 27 0.07 8.36 13.81
CA ALA A 27 0.03 9.82 13.67
C ALA A 27 -1.40 10.36 13.49
N PHE A 28 -2.24 9.68 12.72
CA PHE A 28 -3.65 10.04 12.52
C PHE A 28 -4.40 10.13 13.85
N PHE A 29 -4.26 9.12 14.71
CA PHE A 29 -4.97 9.06 15.99
C PHE A 29 -4.35 9.90 17.11
N THR A 30 -3.08 10.31 17.00
CA THR A 30 -2.38 11.04 18.08
C THR A 30 -2.15 12.52 17.80
N ILE A 31 -1.91 12.90 16.55
CA ILE A 31 -1.54 14.27 16.14
C ILE A 31 -2.68 14.93 15.35
N GLY A 32 -3.66 14.16 14.87
CA GLY A 32 -4.84 14.69 14.18
C GLY A 32 -4.53 15.18 12.77
N LEU A 33 -4.32 14.24 11.84
CA LEU A 33 -3.98 14.52 10.44
C LEU A 33 -5.18 14.95 9.57
N VAL A 34 -6.26 15.42 10.19
CA VAL A 34 -7.51 15.76 9.47
C VAL A 34 -7.33 17.07 8.69
N PRO A 35 -7.60 17.09 7.37
CA PRO A 35 -7.55 18.32 6.58
C PRO A 35 -8.55 19.37 7.06
N ALA A 36 -8.16 20.65 7.04
CA ALA A 36 -8.99 21.75 7.53
C ALA A 36 -10.36 21.88 6.82
N ASN A 37 -10.44 21.50 5.55
CA ASN A 37 -11.64 21.57 4.72
C ASN A 37 -12.18 20.17 4.37
N ALA A 38 -12.06 19.21 5.29
CA ALA A 38 -12.52 17.84 5.05
C ALA A 38 -14.04 17.77 4.81
N PRO A 39 -14.51 16.98 3.82
CA PRO A 39 -15.94 16.78 3.60
C PRO A 39 -16.57 16.07 4.81
N PRO A 40 -17.90 16.19 5.02
CA PRO A 40 -18.57 15.58 6.18
C PRO A 40 -18.37 14.07 6.33
N CYS A 41 -18.20 13.36 5.21
CA CYS A 41 -17.96 11.91 5.20
C CYS A 41 -16.49 11.51 5.42
N TYR A 42 -15.55 12.46 5.49
CA TYR A 42 -14.11 12.18 5.53
C TYR A 42 -13.72 11.26 6.68
N LEU A 43 -14.12 11.59 7.91
CA LEU A 43 -13.78 10.77 9.07
C LEU A 43 -14.45 9.40 9.06
N ALA A 44 -15.68 9.31 8.54
CA ALA A 44 -16.37 8.03 8.39
C ALA A 44 -15.67 7.12 7.37
N PHE A 45 -15.19 7.72 6.28
CA PHE A 45 -14.36 7.04 5.28
C PHE A 45 -13.04 6.59 5.89
N GLU A 46 -12.22 7.51 6.44
CA GLU A 46 -10.91 7.21 7.03
C GLU A 46 -11.01 6.17 8.16
N HIS A 47 -11.99 6.27 9.07
CA HIS A 47 -12.15 5.29 10.15
C HIS A 47 -12.55 3.88 9.68
N SER A 48 -12.88 3.68 8.41
CA SER A 48 -13.09 2.33 7.85
C SER A 48 -11.79 1.59 7.53
N PHE A 49 -10.66 2.30 7.46
CA PHE A 49 -9.37 1.78 7.01
C PHE A 49 -8.44 1.16 8.08
N PRO A 50 -8.46 1.51 9.38
CA PRO A 50 -7.48 0.99 10.35
C PRO A 50 -7.41 -0.54 10.41
N LEU A 51 -8.56 -1.20 10.32
CA LEU A 51 -8.62 -2.66 10.33
C LEU A 51 -8.06 -3.29 9.04
N PRO A 52 -8.57 -2.97 7.83
CA PRO A 52 -8.01 -3.54 6.61
C PRO A 52 -6.54 -3.14 6.39
N ASP A 53 -6.15 -1.91 6.72
CA ASP A 53 -4.76 -1.45 6.64
C ASP A 53 -3.86 -2.18 7.62
N GLY A 54 -4.35 -2.47 8.84
CA GLY A 54 -3.61 -3.27 9.81
C GLY A 54 -3.34 -4.70 9.30
N VAL A 55 -4.33 -5.32 8.65
CA VAL A 55 -4.15 -6.63 8.01
C VAL A 55 -3.16 -6.56 6.85
N LEU A 56 -3.27 -5.53 5.99
CA LEU A 56 -2.34 -5.31 4.89
C LEU A 56 -0.91 -5.07 5.39
N ALA A 57 -0.73 -4.23 6.41
CA ALA A 57 0.57 -3.95 7.02
C ALA A 57 1.21 -5.21 7.60
N ALA A 58 0.45 -6.02 8.35
CA ALA A 58 0.92 -7.30 8.87
C ALA A 58 1.32 -8.26 7.73
N GLY A 59 0.51 -8.31 6.66
CA GLY A 59 0.81 -9.07 5.46
C GLY A 59 2.12 -8.65 4.80
N LEU A 60 2.32 -7.36 4.56
CA LEU A 60 3.53 -6.80 3.95
C LEU A 60 4.79 -7.06 4.80
N LEU A 61 4.69 -6.88 6.12
CA LEU A 61 5.78 -7.17 7.05
C LEU A 61 6.17 -8.66 7.03
N ALA A 62 5.17 -9.55 7.03
CA ALA A 62 5.39 -10.99 6.94
C ALA A 62 5.97 -11.39 5.58
N ALA A 63 5.41 -10.88 4.48
CA ALA A 63 5.82 -11.16 3.12
C ALA A 63 7.28 -10.77 2.88
N GLY A 64 7.65 -9.51 3.16
CA GLY A 64 9.01 -9.03 2.99
C GLY A 64 10.01 -9.77 3.90
N THR A 65 9.62 -10.12 5.12
CA THR A 65 10.47 -10.92 6.02
C THR A 65 10.71 -12.33 5.47
N LEU A 66 9.69 -12.99 4.93
CA LEU A 66 9.78 -14.32 4.33
C LEU A 66 10.59 -14.32 3.04
N LEU A 67 10.42 -13.30 2.19
CA LEU A 67 11.24 -13.12 0.98
C LEU A 67 12.71 -12.94 1.31
N ARG A 68 13.05 -12.13 2.32
CA ARG A 68 14.45 -11.97 2.79
C ARG A 68 15.05 -13.28 3.32
N ARG A 69 14.21 -14.21 3.79
CA ARG A 69 14.60 -15.55 4.26
C ARG A 69 14.57 -16.61 3.14
N GLY A 70 14.30 -16.23 1.90
CA GLY A 70 14.22 -17.15 0.75
C GLY A 70 13.06 -18.15 0.85
N ARG A 71 12.00 -17.84 1.59
CA ARG A 71 10.85 -18.74 1.79
C ARG A 71 9.81 -18.51 0.69
N ALA A 72 9.39 -19.58 0.00
CA ALA A 72 8.41 -19.51 -1.08
C ALA A 72 7.06 -18.88 -0.66
N ALA A 73 6.66 -19.06 0.60
CA ALA A 73 5.47 -18.43 1.18
C ALA A 73 5.51 -16.88 1.12
N GLY A 74 6.70 -16.27 1.06
CA GLY A 74 6.85 -14.82 0.90
C GLY A 74 6.25 -14.33 -0.41
N ALA A 75 6.55 -14.99 -1.54
CA ALA A 75 6.01 -14.61 -2.84
C ALA A 75 4.47 -14.71 -2.91
N ALA A 76 3.90 -15.75 -2.30
CA ALA A 76 2.45 -15.91 -2.24
C ALA A 76 1.77 -14.81 -1.41
N LEU A 77 2.33 -14.47 -0.25
CA LEU A 77 1.84 -13.37 0.58
C LEU A 77 2.03 -12.01 -0.09
N SER A 78 3.15 -11.78 -0.78
CA SER A 78 3.39 -10.57 -1.58
C SER A 78 2.33 -10.38 -2.65
N LEU A 79 1.91 -11.45 -3.34
CA LEU A 79 0.84 -11.40 -4.33
C LEU A 79 -0.53 -11.06 -3.71
N MET A 80 -0.83 -11.56 -2.52
CA MET A 80 -2.04 -11.15 -1.78
C MET A 80 -1.99 -9.66 -1.40
N CYS A 81 -0.84 -9.20 -0.88
CA CYS A 81 -0.64 -7.80 -0.49
C CYS A 81 -0.66 -6.86 -1.71
N ALA A 82 -0.23 -7.34 -2.88
CA ALA A 82 -0.32 -6.60 -4.13
C ALA A 82 -1.78 -6.20 -4.45
N GLY A 83 -2.72 -7.15 -4.30
CA GLY A 83 -4.15 -6.88 -4.46
C GLY A 83 -4.66 -5.86 -3.43
N GLY A 84 -4.23 -5.99 -2.17
CA GLY A 84 -4.58 -5.04 -1.11
C GLY A 84 -4.08 -3.61 -1.38
N LEU A 85 -2.82 -3.46 -1.80
CA LEU A 85 -2.23 -2.16 -2.15
C LEU A 85 -2.90 -1.52 -3.36
N LEU A 86 -3.20 -2.31 -4.41
CA LEU A 86 -3.91 -1.82 -5.59
C LEU A 86 -5.32 -1.35 -5.22
N PHE A 87 -6.06 -2.13 -4.44
CA PHE A 87 -7.39 -1.75 -3.98
C PHE A 87 -7.34 -0.48 -3.13
N LEU A 88 -6.43 -0.42 -2.14
CA LEU A 88 -6.24 0.74 -1.26
C LEU A 88 -5.94 2.02 -2.07
N GLY A 89 -4.94 1.97 -2.96
CA GLY A 89 -4.60 3.12 -3.78
C GLY A 89 -5.75 3.57 -4.69
N LEU A 90 -6.52 2.64 -5.27
CA LEU A 90 -7.63 2.97 -6.15
C LEU A 90 -8.85 3.51 -5.42
N ILE A 91 -9.22 2.94 -4.26
CA ILE A 91 -10.35 3.45 -3.48
C ILE A 91 -10.04 4.86 -2.97
N ASP A 92 -8.79 5.14 -2.57
CA ASP A 92 -8.36 6.47 -2.19
C ASP A 92 -8.36 7.43 -3.37
N VAL A 93 -7.85 7.04 -4.55
CA VAL A 93 -7.94 7.87 -5.77
C VAL A 93 -9.40 8.23 -6.05
N ALA A 94 -10.31 7.24 -5.99
CA ALA A 94 -11.73 7.47 -6.23
C ALA A 94 -12.32 8.46 -5.22
N PHE A 95 -12.04 8.30 -3.93
CA PHE A 95 -12.52 9.21 -2.89
C PHE A 95 -11.96 10.63 -3.07
N ASN A 96 -10.65 10.75 -3.30
CA ASN A 96 -9.95 12.02 -3.42
C ASN A 96 -10.39 12.81 -4.65
N LEU A 97 -10.62 12.14 -5.79
CA LEU A 97 -11.18 12.77 -7.00
C LEU A 97 -12.61 13.25 -6.78
N GLN A 98 -13.48 12.41 -6.21
CA GLN A 98 -14.89 12.74 -6.00
C GLN A 98 -15.08 13.93 -5.04
N ASN A 99 -14.18 14.08 -4.07
CA ASN A 99 -14.30 15.10 -3.02
C ASN A 99 -13.31 16.27 -3.19
N GLY A 100 -12.59 16.35 -4.32
CA GLY A 100 -11.67 17.47 -4.60
C GLY A 100 -10.46 17.55 -3.66
N MET A 101 -10.07 16.45 -3.02
CA MET A 101 -9.03 16.43 -1.99
C MET A 101 -7.63 16.74 -2.55
N TYR A 102 -7.36 16.38 -3.82
CA TYR A 102 -6.08 16.67 -4.47
C TYR A 102 -5.82 18.16 -4.70
N THR A 103 -6.88 18.97 -4.77
CA THR A 103 -6.79 20.41 -5.01
C THR A 103 -7.11 21.23 -3.76
N ALA A 104 -7.44 20.59 -2.64
CA ALA A 104 -7.78 21.26 -1.39
C ALA A 104 -6.60 22.07 -0.81
N SER A 105 -5.36 21.60 -1.01
CA SER A 105 -4.13 22.36 -0.75
C SER A 105 -2.98 21.78 -1.56
N LEU A 106 -1.96 22.58 -1.88
CA LEU A 106 -0.79 22.08 -2.63
C LEU A 106 -0.04 20.99 -1.85
N ALA A 107 0.27 21.25 -0.57
CA ALA A 107 1.02 20.31 0.26
C ALA A 107 0.24 19.02 0.54
N GLY A 108 -1.03 19.12 0.96
CA GLY A 108 -1.86 17.96 1.23
C GLY A 108 -2.19 17.16 -0.03
N GLY A 109 -2.50 17.86 -1.13
CA GLY A 109 -2.78 17.22 -2.41
C GLY A 109 -1.60 16.42 -2.95
N LEU A 110 -0.38 16.98 -2.87
CA LEU A 110 0.85 16.26 -3.25
C LEU A 110 1.12 15.06 -2.35
N ALA A 111 0.92 15.20 -1.04
CA ALA A 111 1.14 14.12 -0.08
C ALA A 111 0.22 12.92 -0.37
N VAL A 112 -1.09 13.17 -0.50
CA VAL A 112 -2.07 12.11 -0.79
C VAL A 112 -1.86 11.53 -2.19
N ALA A 113 -1.52 12.35 -3.19
CA ALA A 113 -1.20 11.84 -4.52
C ALA A 113 0.02 10.92 -4.52
N ALA A 114 1.05 11.25 -3.75
CA ALA A 114 2.25 10.43 -3.61
C ALA A 114 1.95 9.08 -2.94
N ILE A 115 1.13 9.07 -1.88
CA ILE A 115 0.72 7.83 -1.20
C ILE A 115 -0.07 6.93 -2.15
N ASN A 116 -1.08 7.47 -2.82
CA ASN A 116 -1.93 6.69 -3.73
C ASN A 116 -1.11 6.13 -4.90
N LEU A 117 -0.22 6.94 -5.47
CA LEU A 117 0.69 6.51 -6.52
C LEU A 117 1.63 5.41 -6.02
N TRP A 118 2.18 5.55 -4.82
CA TRP A 118 3.04 4.53 -4.21
C TRP A 118 2.31 3.19 -4.05
N CYS A 119 1.09 3.20 -3.51
CA CYS A 119 0.28 1.99 -3.35
C CYS A 119 0.02 1.30 -4.70
N ILE A 120 -0.35 2.07 -5.73
CA ILE A 120 -0.60 1.53 -7.08
C ILE A 120 0.67 0.98 -7.72
N VAL A 121 1.78 1.71 -7.63
CA VAL A 121 3.07 1.31 -8.24
C VAL A 121 3.64 0.09 -7.54
N LEU A 122 3.73 0.10 -6.21
CA LEU A 122 4.24 -1.05 -5.46
C LEU A 122 3.34 -2.27 -5.63
N GLY A 123 2.02 -2.10 -5.54
CA GLY A 123 1.07 -3.19 -5.78
C GLY A 123 1.23 -3.79 -7.17
N SER A 124 1.34 -2.96 -8.22
CA SER A 124 1.60 -3.43 -9.59
C SER A 124 2.94 -4.14 -9.71
N ALA A 125 3.99 -3.60 -9.10
CA ALA A 125 5.32 -4.20 -9.13
C ALA A 125 5.34 -5.59 -8.46
N LEU A 126 4.70 -5.74 -7.29
CA LEU A 126 4.57 -7.02 -6.60
C LEU A 126 3.74 -8.02 -7.42
N ALA A 127 2.62 -7.58 -8.01
CA ALA A 127 1.80 -8.42 -8.86
C ALA A 127 2.59 -8.95 -10.07
N LEU A 128 3.30 -8.07 -10.79
CA LEU A 128 4.12 -8.45 -11.95
C LEU A 128 5.30 -9.35 -11.57
N ALA A 129 5.90 -9.12 -10.39
CA ALA A 129 7.06 -9.88 -9.94
C ALA A 129 6.69 -11.31 -9.48
N PHE A 130 5.50 -11.50 -8.91
CA PHE A 130 5.11 -12.75 -8.24
C PHE A 130 3.90 -13.46 -8.87
N VAL A 131 3.31 -12.92 -9.94
CA VAL A 131 2.28 -13.65 -10.71
C VAL A 131 2.87 -14.96 -11.25
N PRO A 132 2.19 -16.11 -11.07
CA PRO A 132 2.65 -17.36 -11.66
C PRO A 132 2.67 -17.25 -13.18
N THR A 133 3.83 -17.44 -13.81
CA THR A 133 3.93 -17.54 -15.26
C THR A 133 3.84 -19.02 -15.66
N THR A 134 2.85 -19.36 -16.47
CA THR A 134 2.57 -20.74 -16.93
C THR A 134 3.60 -21.31 -17.92
N ARG A 135 4.81 -20.73 -18.03
CA ARG A 135 5.80 -21.07 -19.07
C ARG A 135 6.82 -22.16 -18.68
N ALA A 136 6.47 -23.11 -17.80
CA ALA A 136 7.42 -24.14 -17.35
C ALA A 136 6.87 -25.58 -17.39
N GLN A 137 5.89 -25.88 -18.25
CA GLN A 137 5.36 -27.25 -18.41
C GLN A 137 5.01 -27.66 -19.86
N ALA A 138 5.67 -27.07 -20.86
CA ALA A 138 5.59 -27.55 -22.25
C ALA A 138 6.95 -28.09 -22.70
#